data_AF-A0A959D2G6-F1
#
_entry.id   AF-A0A959D2G6-F1
#
_cell.length_a   1.000
_cell.length_b   1.000
_cell.length_c   1.000
_cell.angle_alpha   90.00
_cell.angle_beta   90.00
_cell.angle_gamma   90.00
#
_symmetry.space_group_name_H-M   'P 1'
#
loop_
_entity.id
_entity.type
_entity.pdbx_description
1 polymer ?
#
loop_
_entity_poly.entity_id
_entity_poly.type
_entity_poly.pdbx_seq_one_letter_code
_entity_poly.pdbx_strand_id
1 'polypeptide(L)'
;MKQKIYIISTEAEARPTLVIHTGKKGRMAWCPDGRQLAFIAGADTHDPTAGRLFVVPARGGEPQRLATDFQGSFDDFEWVDNTTLQFLASQGVASTMGTIKADGSQMEKTDKDWG
;
A
#
# COMPACT_ATOMS: atom_id res chain seq x y z
N MET A 1 1.62 -18.80 -3.05
CA MET A 1 2.22 -18.44 -4.35
C MET A 1 3.10 -17.20 -4.14
N LYS A 2 4.35 -17.18 -4.64
CA LYS A 2 5.20 -15.99 -4.58
C LYS A 2 4.84 -15.06 -5.75
N GLN A 3 4.68 -13.77 -5.52
CA GLN A 3 4.40 -12.79 -6.57
C GLN A 3 5.62 -11.90 -6.80
N LYS A 4 5.71 -11.38 -8.02
CA LYS A 4 6.77 -10.50 -8.46
C LYS A 4 6.10 -9.32 -9.16
N ILE A 5 6.30 -8.13 -8.62
CA ILE A 5 5.93 -6.86 -9.24
C ILE A 5 7.18 -6.39 -9.99
N TYR A 6 7.03 -6.05 -11.27
CA TYR A 6 8.11 -5.48 -12.07
C TYR A 6 7.78 -4.01 -12.31
N ILE A 7 8.71 -3.13 -11.98
CA ILE A 7 8.65 -1.71 -12.33
C ILE A 7 9.46 -1.51 -13.60
N ILE A 8 8.80 -1.10 -14.67
CA ILE A 8 9.42 -0.77 -15.95
C ILE A 8 9.22 0.72 -16.18
N SER A 9 10.30 1.47 -16.34
CA SER A 9 10.19 2.88 -16.76
C SER A 9 9.90 2.95 -18.26
N THR A 10 9.15 3.97 -18.68
CA THR A 10 8.80 4.20 -20.10
C THR A 10 9.93 4.85 -20.91
N GLU A 11 11.01 5.28 -20.25
CA GLU A 11 12.20 5.80 -20.92
C GLU A 11 12.93 4.67 -21.65
N ALA A 12 13.37 4.93 -22.88
CA ALA A 12 14.17 3.97 -23.63
C ALA A 12 15.43 3.59 -22.83
N GLU A 13 15.70 2.29 -22.69
CA GLU A 13 16.79 1.66 -21.91
C GLU A 13 16.57 1.43 -20.41
N ALA A 14 15.36 1.65 -19.88
CA ALA A 14 15.08 1.32 -18.48
C ALA A 14 15.21 -0.19 -18.16
N ARG A 15 16.08 -0.54 -17.21
CA ARG A 15 16.15 -1.90 -16.67
C ARG A 15 14.96 -2.17 -15.74
N PRO A 16 14.19 -3.26 -15.94
CA PRO A 16 13.09 -3.61 -15.04
C PRO A 16 13.61 -3.79 -13.62
N THR A 17 13.00 -3.07 -12.67
CA THR A 17 13.29 -3.32 -11.26
C THR A 17 12.29 -4.31 -10.69
N LEU A 18 12.79 -5.32 -9.99
CA LEU A 18 11.97 -6.34 -9.35
C LEU A 18 11.60 -5.92 -7.94
N VAL A 19 10.30 -5.80 -7.68
CA VAL A 19 9.70 -5.74 -6.35
C VAL A 19 9.14 -7.13 -6.06
N ILE A 20 9.74 -7.86 -5.12
CA ILE A 20 9.26 -9.19 -4.73
C ILE A 20 8.22 -9.01 -3.64
N HIS A 21 6.99 -9.45 -3.88
CA HIS A 21 5.94 -9.45 -2.85
C HIS A 21 5.29 -10.84 -2.76
N THR A 22 5.08 -11.33 -1.55
CA THR A 22 4.57 -12.69 -1.33
C THR A 22 3.18 -12.62 -0.70
N GLY A 23 2.11 -12.62 -1.51
CA GLY A 23 0.71 -12.56 -1.03
C GLY A 23 -0.34 -12.48 -2.15
N LYS A 24 -1.64 -12.39 -1.82
CA LYS A 24 -2.75 -12.16 -2.78
C LYS A 24 -2.68 -10.73 -3.36
N LYS A 25 -3.15 -10.55 -4.61
CA LYS A 25 -3.18 -9.22 -5.28
C LYS A 25 -4.29 -8.36 -4.68
N GLY A 26 -3.93 -7.26 -4.03
CA GLY A 26 -4.83 -6.13 -3.77
C GLY A 26 -4.60 -5.00 -4.76
N ARG A 27 -5.09 -3.81 -4.41
CA ARG A 27 -4.92 -2.57 -5.17
C ARG A 27 -3.45 -2.15 -5.24
N MET A 28 -3.05 -1.48 -6.32
CA MET A 28 -1.75 -0.81 -6.44
C MET A 28 -1.90 0.53 -7.15
N ALA A 29 -1.11 1.54 -6.78
CA ALA A 29 -1.10 2.83 -7.45
C ALA A 29 0.25 3.54 -7.28
N TRP A 30 0.70 4.16 -8.36
CA TRP A 30 1.86 5.05 -8.36
C TRP A 30 1.53 6.35 -7.63
N CYS A 31 2.51 6.84 -6.88
CA CYS A 31 2.56 8.22 -6.42
C CYS A 31 2.49 9.18 -7.62
N PRO A 32 1.85 10.36 -7.52
CA PRO A 32 1.72 11.28 -8.65
C PRO A 32 3.05 11.69 -9.29
N ASP A 33 4.13 11.83 -8.51
CA ASP A 33 5.47 12.11 -9.02
C ASP A 33 6.23 10.88 -9.57
N GLY A 34 5.60 9.70 -9.54
CA GLY A 34 6.15 8.43 -10.03
C GLY A 34 7.30 7.86 -9.19
N ARG A 35 7.67 8.45 -8.05
CA ARG A 35 8.83 8.02 -7.26
C ARG A 35 8.54 6.86 -6.32
N GLN A 36 7.28 6.56 -6.07
CA GLN A 36 6.85 5.53 -5.12
C GLN A 36 5.67 4.73 -5.68
N LEU A 37 5.62 3.45 -5.34
CA LEU A 37 4.49 2.57 -5.61
C LEU A 37 3.90 2.14 -4.27
N ALA A 38 2.60 2.38 -4.06
CA ALA A 38 1.85 1.83 -2.96
C ALA A 38 1.05 0.61 -3.42
N PHE A 39 0.86 -0.37 -2.55
CA PHE A 39 0.03 -1.53 -2.84
C PHE A 39 -0.51 -2.21 -1.57
N ILE A 40 -1.64 -2.90 -1.72
CA ILE A 40 -2.27 -3.74 -0.70
C ILE A 40 -1.92 -5.20 -0.98
N ALA A 41 -1.36 -5.89 0.01
CA ALA A 41 -1.06 -7.32 -0.09
C ALA A 41 -0.95 -8.02 1.28
N GLY A 42 -0.87 -9.36 1.28
CA GLY A 42 -0.73 -10.13 2.53
C GLY A 42 0.68 -9.98 3.12
N ALA A 43 0.82 -10.03 4.45
CA ALA A 43 2.14 -9.91 5.07
C ALA A 43 3.10 -11.05 4.69
N ASP A 44 2.55 -12.26 4.52
CA ASP A 44 3.27 -13.44 4.09
C ASP A 44 2.34 -14.42 3.33
N THR A 45 2.86 -15.60 2.96
CA THR A 45 2.12 -16.62 2.20
C THR A 45 1.00 -17.31 2.97
N HIS A 46 1.03 -17.27 4.30
CA HIS A 46 0.05 -17.87 5.20
C HIS A 46 -0.96 -16.84 5.72
N ASP A 47 -0.76 -15.55 5.43
CA ASP A 47 -1.74 -14.52 5.76
C ASP A 47 -3.06 -14.79 5.01
N PRO A 48 -4.17 -15.04 5.71
CA PRO A 48 -5.46 -15.30 5.06
C PRO A 48 -5.95 -14.10 4.25
N THR A 49 -5.44 -12.90 4.56
CA THR A 49 -5.92 -11.62 4.01
C THR A 49 -4.81 -10.84 3.30
N ALA A 50 -5.19 -10.11 2.24
CA ALA A 50 -4.29 -9.20 1.54
C ALA A 50 -4.19 -7.82 2.23
N GLY A 51 -4.67 -7.68 3.47
CA GLY A 51 -5.08 -6.40 4.05
C GLY A 51 -3.97 -5.48 4.57
N ARG A 52 -2.73 -5.61 4.09
CA ARG A 52 -1.60 -4.77 4.55
C ARG A 52 -1.21 -3.79 3.47
N LEU A 53 -1.02 -2.54 3.86
CA LEU A 53 -0.59 -1.47 2.98
C LEU A 53 0.93 -1.38 2.99
N PHE A 54 1.53 -1.34 1.81
CA PHE A 54 2.97 -1.24 1.61
C PHE A 54 3.31 -0.08 0.69
N VAL A 55 4.51 0.47 0.85
CA VAL A 55 5.12 1.42 -0.08
C VAL A 55 6.52 0.95 -0.45
N VAL A 56 6.91 1.12 -1.71
CA VAL A 56 8.25 0.84 -2.21
C VAL A 56 8.71 1.96 -3.16
N PRO A 57 10.00 2.34 -3.14
CA PRO A 57 10.53 3.28 -4.13
C PRO A 57 10.40 2.74 -5.56
N ALA A 58 10.26 3.64 -6.54
CA ALA A 58 10.20 3.29 -7.96
C ALA A 58 11.47 2.57 -8.45
N ARG A 59 12.60 2.87 -7.83
CA ARG A 59 13.88 2.18 -8.02
C ARG A 59 13.93 0.79 -7.37
N GLY A 60 12.79 0.28 -6.89
CA GLY A 60 12.64 -0.97 -6.15
C GLY A 60 13.27 -0.94 -4.76
N GLY A 61 13.49 -2.16 -4.23
CA GLY A 61 13.90 -2.42 -2.85
C GLY A 61 12.88 -3.28 -2.12
N GLU A 62 13.10 -3.45 -0.81
CA GLU A 62 12.13 -4.11 0.06
C GLU A 62 10.95 -3.17 0.37
N PRO A 63 9.70 -3.60 0.15
CA PRO A 63 8.54 -2.79 0.51
C PRO A 63 8.44 -2.56 2.02
N GLN A 64 8.21 -1.31 2.41
CA GLN A 64 7.92 -0.94 3.79
C GLN A 64 6.44 -1.18 4.06
N ARG A 65 6.13 -1.97 5.10
CA ARG A 65 4.76 -2.11 5.63
C ARG A 65 4.39 -0.85 6.41
N LEU A 66 3.24 -0.26 6.09
CA LEU A 66 2.69 0.87 6.84
C LEU A 66 1.75 0.39 7.98
N ALA A 67 1.61 1.21 9.02
CA ALA A 67 0.69 1.00 10.13
C ALA A 67 0.79 -0.43 10.74
N THR A 68 1.97 -0.81 11.23
CA THR A 68 2.22 -2.17 11.73
C THR A 68 1.33 -2.55 12.92
N ASP A 69 0.92 -1.57 13.72
CA ASP A 69 0.08 -1.77 14.91
C ASP A 69 -1.43 -1.70 14.59
N PHE A 70 -1.79 -1.41 13.34
CA PHE A 70 -3.19 -1.38 12.92
C PHE A 70 -3.74 -2.80 12.79
N GLN A 71 -4.77 -3.10 13.59
CA GLN A 71 -5.40 -4.41 13.65
C GLN A 71 -6.49 -4.64 12.58
N GLY A 72 -6.77 -3.65 11.74
CA GLY A 72 -7.71 -3.78 10.63
C GLY A 72 -7.08 -4.34 9.35
N SER A 73 -7.87 -4.40 8.30
CA SER A 73 -7.49 -4.73 6.93
C SER A 73 -7.66 -3.49 6.06
N PHE A 74 -6.62 -3.06 5.35
CA PHE A 74 -6.78 -2.05 4.31
C PHE A 74 -7.48 -2.69 3.10
N ASP A 75 -8.51 -2.02 2.61
CA ASP A 75 -9.37 -2.50 1.52
C ASP A 75 -9.15 -1.68 0.24
N ASP A 76 -8.94 -0.36 0.38
CA ASP A 76 -8.67 0.57 -0.71
C ASP A 76 -7.74 1.72 -0.22
N PHE A 77 -7.08 2.43 -1.14
CA PHE A 77 -6.30 3.63 -0.86
C PHE A 77 -6.22 4.55 -2.05
N GLU A 78 -5.76 5.80 -1.91
CA GLU A 78 -5.39 6.65 -3.04
C GLU A 78 -4.31 7.62 -2.59
N TRP A 79 -3.41 8.02 -3.49
CA TRP A 79 -2.47 9.09 -3.21
C TRP A 79 -3.20 10.43 -3.21
N VAL A 80 -3.12 11.16 -2.10
CA VAL A 80 -3.64 12.54 -1.99
C VAL A 80 -2.62 13.53 -2.57
N ASP A 81 -1.34 13.25 -2.34
CA ASP A 81 -0.20 14.01 -2.82
C ASP A 81 1.02 13.08 -2.97
N ASN A 82 2.24 13.62 -3.09
CA ASN A 82 3.45 12.83 -3.29
C ASN A 82 3.94 12.05 -2.04
N THR A 83 3.29 12.27 -0.90
CA THR A 83 3.71 11.83 0.43
C THR A 83 2.59 11.24 1.27
N THR A 84 1.32 11.43 0.89
CA THR A 84 0.16 11.08 1.71
C THR A 84 -0.79 10.16 0.94
N LEU A 85 -1.27 9.13 1.62
CA LEU A 85 -2.28 8.19 1.15
C LEU A 85 -3.58 8.41 1.95
N GLN A 86 -4.72 8.53 1.28
CA GLN A 86 -6.03 8.28 1.89
C GLN A 86 -6.33 6.78 1.80
N PHE A 87 -7.05 6.22 2.77
CA PHE A 87 -7.35 4.79 2.81
C PHE A 87 -8.78 4.50 3.25
N LEU A 88 -9.31 3.36 2.80
CA LEU A 88 -10.47 2.68 3.37
C LEU A 88 -10.00 1.36 3.98
N ALA A 89 -10.48 1.05 5.18
CA ALA A 89 -10.11 -0.15 5.91
C ALA A 89 -11.28 -0.71 6.71
N SER A 90 -11.27 -2.03 6.91
CA SER A 90 -12.19 -2.73 7.79
C SER A 90 -11.51 -3.03 9.13
N GLN A 91 -12.10 -2.59 10.24
CA GLN A 91 -11.64 -2.90 11.60
C GLN A 91 -12.78 -3.56 12.39
N GLY A 92 -12.71 -4.88 12.55
CA GLY A 92 -13.84 -5.65 13.09
C GLY A 92 -15.02 -5.59 12.13
N VAL A 93 -16.16 -5.07 12.58
CA VAL A 93 -17.37 -4.85 11.76
C VAL A 93 -17.49 -3.44 11.22
N ALA A 94 -16.59 -2.54 11.59
CA ALA A 94 -16.63 -1.13 11.19
C ALA A 94 -15.78 -0.90 9.94
N SER A 95 -16.29 -0.04 9.05
CA SER A 95 -15.49 0.58 8.00
C SER A 95 -14.90 1.89 8.52
N THR A 96 -13.61 2.08 8.33
CA THR A 96 -12.84 3.26 8.71
C THR A 96 -12.18 3.84 7.47
N MET A 97 -12.23 5.16 7.32
CA MET A 97 -11.43 5.89 6.35
C MET A 97 -10.41 6.76 7.08
N GLY A 98 -9.32 7.13 6.42
CA GLY A 98 -8.34 8.02 7.02
C GLY A 98 -7.22 8.37 6.06
N THR A 99 -6.16 8.96 6.61
CA THR A 99 -4.92 9.27 5.89
C THR A 99 -3.70 8.72 6.62
N ILE A 100 -2.64 8.44 5.89
CA ILE A 100 -1.34 8.05 6.42
C ILE A 100 -0.24 8.55 5.50
N LYS A 101 0.90 8.98 6.06
CA LYS A 101 2.07 9.29 5.24
C LYS A 101 2.72 8.02 4.69
N ALA A 102 3.34 8.15 3.53
CA ALA A 102 4.03 7.05 2.84
C ALA A 102 5.24 6.51 3.62
N ASP A 103 5.76 7.28 4.58
CA ASP A 103 6.79 6.83 5.53
C ASP A 103 6.20 6.08 6.75
N GLY A 104 4.88 5.94 6.82
CA GLY A 104 4.13 5.28 7.89
C GLY A 104 3.78 6.17 9.07
N SER A 105 4.22 7.43 9.07
CA SER A 105 3.88 8.39 10.12
C SER A 105 2.48 8.99 9.94
N GLN A 106 1.98 9.63 10.99
CA GLN A 106 0.75 10.46 10.96
C GLN A 106 -0.46 9.73 10.38
N MET A 107 -0.71 8.49 10.85
CA MET A 107 -1.96 7.82 10.56
C MET A 107 -3.10 8.48 11.35
N GLU A 108 -4.07 9.02 10.64
CA GLU A 108 -5.26 9.65 11.19
C GLU A 108 -6.49 8.93 10.65
N LYS A 109 -7.41 8.56 11.54
CA LYS A 109 -8.70 7.97 11.18
C LYS A 109 -9.75 9.07 11.19
N THR A 110 -10.55 9.10 10.15
CA THR A 110 -11.75 9.93 10.08
C THR A 110 -12.93 9.06 10.46
N ASP A 111 -13.28 9.07 11.74
CA ASP A 111 -14.55 8.52 12.18
C ASP A 111 -15.64 9.50 11.71
N LYS A 112 -16.31 9.17 10.61
CA LYS A 112 -17.59 9.80 10.30
C LYS A 112 -18.67 8.94 10.93
N ASP A 113 -19.32 9.45 11.96
CA ASP A 113 -20.63 8.95 12.38
C ASP A 113 -21.62 9.24 11.24
N TRP A 114 -22.00 8.23 10.47
CA TRP A 114 -23.06 8.34 9.46
C TRP A 114 -24.46 8.19 10.09
N GLY A 115 -24.63 8.77 11.28
CA GLY A 115 -25.90 8.77 12.02
C GLY A 115 -27.00 9.55 11.30
#